data_AF-A0AAJ6MKB8-F1
#
_entry.id   AF-A0AAJ6MKB8-F1
#
_cell.length_a   1.000
_cell.length_b   1.000
_cell.length_c   1.000
_cell.angle_alpha   90.00
_cell.angle_beta   90.00
_cell.angle_gamma   90.00
#
_symmetry.space_group_name_H-M   'P 1'
#
loop_
_entity.id
_entity.type
_entity.pdbx_description
1 polymer ?
#
loop_
_entity_poly.entity_id
_entity_poly.type
_entity_poly.pdbx_seq_one_letter_code
_entity_poly.pdbx_strand_id
1 'polypeptide(L)'
;MVNAAADGVAVRLDEGNDSYNLIVTDLVALIGHVQASLRLIEAAIAREALLAERDAAANIAVLDDVTPRYEAASTALRACDAGLGMALDCAIRRHRRAS
;
A
#
# COMPACT_ATOMS: atom_id res chain seq x y z
N MET A 1 55.68 -14.16 -14.60
CA MET A 1 55.21 -15.34 -13.85
C MET A 1 54.77 -14.88 -12.47
N VAL A 2 53.63 -15.40 -12.00
CA VAL A 2 53.08 -15.36 -10.62
C VAL A 2 52.52 -14.02 -10.14
N ASN A 3 51.27 -13.87 -9.65
CA ASN A 3 50.01 -14.61 -9.75
C ASN A 3 48.91 -13.61 -9.32
N ALA A 4 47.78 -13.57 -10.02
CA ALA A 4 46.58 -12.89 -9.57
C ALA A 4 46.05 -13.63 -8.34
N ALA A 5 46.18 -13.02 -7.15
CA ALA A 5 45.52 -13.51 -5.97
C ALA A 5 44.03 -13.13 -6.09
N ALA A 6 43.24 -14.16 -6.38
CA ALA A 6 41.82 -14.20 -6.18
C ALA A 6 41.52 -13.79 -4.72
N ASP A 7 41.24 -12.52 -4.49
CA ASP A 7 40.42 -12.12 -3.36
C ASP A 7 38.97 -12.37 -3.78
N GLY A 8 38.65 -13.66 -3.83
CA GLY A 8 37.30 -14.14 -3.89
C GLY A 8 36.64 -13.75 -2.58
N VAL A 9 36.19 -12.50 -2.52
CA VAL A 9 35.17 -12.05 -1.57
C VAL A 9 33.96 -12.91 -1.86
N ALA A 10 33.91 -14.07 -1.20
CA ALA A 10 32.74 -14.90 -1.08
C ALA A 10 31.74 -14.14 -0.20
N VAL A 11 31.23 -13.02 -0.72
CA VAL A 11 29.89 -12.57 -0.42
C VAL A 11 28.97 -13.59 -1.08
N ARG A 12 28.90 -14.76 -0.46
CA ARG A 12 27.70 -15.59 -0.49
C ARG A 12 26.76 -14.92 0.50
N LEU A 13 26.33 -13.70 0.17
CA LEU A 13 25.10 -13.21 0.78
C LEU A 13 24.06 -14.25 0.44
N ASP A 14 23.22 -14.53 1.42
CA ASP A 14 21.97 -15.25 1.28
C ASP A 14 21.02 -14.41 0.40
N GLU A 15 21.47 -14.10 -0.83
CA GLU A 15 21.03 -13.00 -1.67
C GLU A 15 19.61 -13.27 -2.20
N GLY A 16 19.23 -14.55 -2.24
CA GLY A 16 17.85 -14.98 -2.50
C GLY A 16 16.89 -14.71 -1.34
N ASN A 17 17.37 -14.75 -0.09
CA ASN A 17 16.56 -14.57 1.11
C ASN A 17 16.47 -13.08 1.49
N ASP A 18 17.57 -12.34 1.38
CA ASP A 18 17.60 -10.90 1.58
C ASP A 18 16.73 -10.17 0.55
N SER A 19 16.80 -10.53 -0.73
CA SER A 19 15.94 -9.94 -1.77
C SER A 19 14.46 -10.25 -1.53
N TYR A 20 14.14 -11.47 -1.08
CA TYR A 20 12.77 -11.85 -0.74
C TYR A 20 12.23 -11.06 0.45
N ASN A 21 13.01 -10.93 1.52
CA ASN A 21 12.65 -10.17 2.70
C ASN A 21 12.45 -8.67 2.38
N LEU A 22 13.25 -8.11 1.48
CA LEU A 22 13.06 -6.74 0.99
C LEU A 22 11.73 -6.58 0.25
N ILE A 23 11.39 -7.50 -0.65
CA ILE A 23 10.11 -7.48 -1.41
C ILE A 23 8.91 -7.58 -0.46
N VAL A 24 8.97 -8.48 0.52
CA VAL A 24 7.91 -8.64 1.53
C VAL A 24 7.76 -7.39 2.38
N THR A 25 8.87 -6.80 2.82
CA THR A 25 8.86 -5.57 3.63
C THR A 25 8.28 -4.40 2.87
N ASP A 26 8.65 -4.24 1.59
CA ASP A 26 8.13 -3.18 0.73
C ASP A 26 6.62 -3.35 0.46
N LEU A 27 6.17 -4.58 0.19
CA LEU A 27 4.75 -4.91 0.06
C LEU A 27 3.94 -4.55 1.32
N VAL A 28 4.47 -4.89 2.51
CA VAL A 28 3.83 -4.56 3.79
C VAL A 28 3.78 -3.04 4.01
N ALA A 29 4.87 -2.33 3.70
CA ALA A 29 4.91 -0.87 3.81
C ALA A 29 3.91 -0.20 2.86
N LEU A 30 3.81 -0.69 1.62
CA LEU A 30 2.88 -0.18 0.61
C LEU A 30 1.41 -0.44 1.01
N ILE A 31 1.09 -1.63 1.53
CA ILE A 31 -0.25 -1.93 2.09
C ILE A 31 -0.58 -0.95 3.21
N GLY A 32 0.35 -0.74 4.14
CA GLY A 32 0.17 0.23 5.23
C GLY A 32 -0.07 1.65 4.73
N HIS A 33 0.64 2.07 3.67
CA HIS A 33 0.44 3.36 3.04
C HIS A 33 -0.95 3.50 2.41
N VAL A 34 -1.40 2.50 1.64
CA VAL A 34 -2.73 2.48 1.01
C VAL A 34 -3.83 2.57 2.06
N GLN A 35 -3.70 1.84 3.17
CA GLN A 35 -4.64 1.89 4.29
C GLN A 35 -4.67 3.26 4.98
N ALA A 36 -3.51 3.91 5.13
CA ALA A 36 -3.45 5.27 5.66
C ALA A 36 -4.15 6.27 4.72
N SER A 37 -3.92 6.18 3.41
CA SER A 37 -4.61 6.99 2.41
C SER A 37 -6.12 6.79 2.43
N LEU A 38 -6.59 5.55 2.58
CA LEU A 38 -8.02 5.23 2.70
C LEU A 38 -8.66 5.95 3.90
N ARG A 39 -8.00 5.91 5.07
CA ARG A 39 -8.49 6.60 6.28
C ARG A 39 -8.56 8.11 6.10
N LEU A 40 -7.61 8.71 5.38
CA LEU A 40 -7.63 10.15 5.08
C LEU A 40 -8.82 10.52 4.18
N ILE A 41 -9.12 9.69 3.17
CA ILE A 41 -10.28 9.87 2.30
C ILE A 41 -11.58 9.74 3.10
N GLU A 42 -11.72 8.72 3.94
CA GLU A 42 -12.90 8.51 4.78
C GLU A 42 -13.11 9.68 5.76
N ALA A 43 -12.04 10.21 6.35
CA ALA A 43 -12.10 11.40 7.21
C ALA A 43 -12.50 12.67 6.42
N ALA A 44 -12.05 12.81 5.18
CA ALA A 44 -12.43 13.93 4.32
C ALA A 44 -13.93 13.88 3.98
N ILE A 45 -14.45 12.71 3.59
CA ILE A 45 -15.89 12.52 3.33
C ILE A 45 -16.72 12.85 4.57
N ALA A 46 -16.35 12.33 5.74
CA ALA A 46 -17.06 12.59 6.99
C ALA A 46 -17.09 14.08 7.37
N ARG A 47 -16.00 14.80 7.08
CA ARG A 47 -15.91 16.24 7.32
C ARG A 47 -16.83 17.03 6.38
N GLU A 48 -16.86 16.69 5.10
CA GLU A 48 -17.76 17.33 4.14
C GLU A 48 -19.23 17.07 4.46
N ALA A 49 -19.58 15.85 4.87
CA ALA A 49 -20.94 15.53 5.32
C ALA A 49 -21.39 16.42 6.49
N LEU A 50 -20.51 16.66 7.48
CA LEU A 50 -20.81 17.53 8.61
C LEU A 50 -20.94 19.01 8.21
N LEU A 51 -20.23 19.45 7.18
CA LEU A 51 -20.40 20.80 6.61
C LEU A 51 -21.74 20.92 5.89
N ALA A 52 -22.10 19.91 5.08
CA ALA A 52 -23.39 19.87 4.40
C ALA A 52 -24.58 19.89 5.37
N GLU A 53 -24.48 19.24 6.53
CA GLU A 53 -25.50 19.32 7.59
C GLU A 53 -25.68 20.74 8.15
N ARG A 54 -24.58 21.50 8.30
CA ARG A 54 -24.63 22.89 8.75
C ARG A 54 -25.22 23.81 7.70
N ASP A 55 -24.87 23.60 6.44
CA ASP A 55 -25.39 24.39 5.32
C ASP A 55 -26.89 24.14 5.12
N ALA A 56 -27.33 22.88 5.26
CA ALA A 56 -28.75 22.53 5.27
C ALA A 56 -29.52 23.23 6.41
N ALA A 57 -28.92 23.33 7.61
CA ALA A 57 -29.50 24.08 8.72
C ALA A 57 -29.59 25.60 8.45
N ALA A 58 -28.72 26.13 7.58
CA ALA A 58 -28.76 27.50 7.09
C ALA A 58 -29.66 27.69 5.85
N ASN A 59 -30.39 26.64 5.42
CA ASN A 59 -31.19 26.61 4.20
C ASN A 59 -30.38 26.91 2.92
N ILE A 60 -29.09 26.55 2.94
CA ILE A 60 -28.17 26.64 1.80
C ILE A 60 -28.04 25.23 1.22
N ALA A 61 -28.42 25.06 -0.04
CA ALA A 61 -28.24 23.80 -0.76
C ALA A 61 -26.94 23.84 -1.56
N VAL A 62 -25.95 23.05 -1.14
CA VAL A 62 -24.68 22.84 -1.86
C VAL A 62 -24.76 21.51 -2.62
N LEU A 63 -24.45 21.53 -3.91
CA LEU A 63 -24.34 20.30 -4.70
C LEU A 63 -23.02 19.62 -4.37
N ASP A 64 -23.04 18.33 -4.06
CA ASP A 64 -21.85 17.57 -3.68
C ASP A 64 -21.23 16.86 -4.89
N ASP A 65 -20.28 17.53 -5.53
CA ASP A 65 -19.47 17.02 -6.65
C ASP A 65 -18.12 16.44 -6.20
N VAL A 66 -17.85 16.42 -4.90
CA VAL A 66 -16.56 16.04 -4.31
C VAL A 66 -16.61 14.65 -3.69
N THR A 67 -17.66 14.31 -2.93
CA THR A 67 -17.81 12.98 -2.30
C THR A 67 -17.82 11.83 -3.31
N PRO A 68 -18.53 11.89 -4.46
CA PRO A 68 -18.53 10.78 -5.42
C PRO A 68 -17.13 10.46 -5.97
N ARG A 69 -16.25 11.46 -6.08
CA ARG A 69 -14.86 11.26 -6.52
C ARG A 69 -14.04 10.58 -5.44
N TYR A 70 -14.22 10.98 -4.18
CA TYR A 70 -13.56 10.33 -3.06
C TYR A 70 -14.05 8.90 -2.84
N GLU A 71 -15.32 8.60 -3.10
CA GLU A 71 -15.85 7.23 -3.09
C GLU A 71 -15.24 6.36 -4.20
N ALA A 72 -15.11 6.91 -5.41
CA ALA A 72 -14.42 6.22 -6.51
C ALA A 72 -12.95 5.94 -6.17
N ALA A 73 -12.25 6.92 -5.58
CA ALA A 73 -10.87 6.77 -5.12
C ALA A 73 -10.77 5.72 -4.00
N SER A 74 -11.68 5.74 -3.01
CA SER A 74 -11.77 4.75 -1.93
C SER A 74 -11.97 3.33 -2.47
N THR A 75 -12.86 3.17 -3.46
CA THR A 75 -13.11 1.90 -4.13
C THR A 75 -11.85 1.38 -4.82
N ALA A 76 -11.13 2.24 -5.55
CA ALA A 76 -9.89 1.89 -6.21
C ALA A 76 -8.79 1.49 -5.20
N LEU A 77 -8.65 2.23 -4.10
CA LEU A 77 -7.67 1.92 -3.06
C LEU A 77 -7.98 0.60 -2.34
N ARG A 78 -9.25 0.29 -2.07
CA ARG A 78 -9.65 -1.02 -1.50
C ARG A 78 -9.35 -2.18 -2.44
N ALA A 79 -9.54 -1.99 -3.75
CA ALA A 79 -9.15 -2.99 -4.74
C ALA A 79 -7.62 -3.19 -4.76
N CYS A 80 -6.84 -2.10 -4.63
CA CYS A 80 -5.39 -2.18 -4.51
C CYS A 80 -4.95 -2.90 -3.24
N ASP A 81 -5.52 -2.57 -2.08
CA ASP A 81 -5.23 -3.21 -0.79
C ASP A 81 -5.47 -4.73 -0.86
N ALA A 82 -6.61 -5.14 -1.41
CA ALA A 82 -6.91 -6.56 -1.62
C ALA A 82 -5.91 -7.24 -2.58
N GLY A 83 -5.55 -6.57 -3.69
CA GLY A 83 -4.58 -7.07 -4.66
C GLY A 83 -3.17 -7.24 -4.06
N LEU A 84 -2.72 -6.25 -3.29
CA LEU A 84 -1.44 -6.28 -2.59
C LEU A 84 -1.42 -7.35 -1.50
N GLY A 85 -2.51 -7.51 -0.74
CA GLY A 85 -2.67 -8.59 0.23
C GLY A 85 -2.53 -9.97 -0.41
N MET A 86 -3.20 -10.20 -1.54
CA MET A 86 -3.05 -11.46 -2.29
C MET A 86 -1.63 -11.66 -2.81
N ALA A 87 -0.95 -10.60 -3.25
CA ALA A 87 0.43 -10.68 -3.73
C ALA A 87 1.39 -11.05 -2.59
N LEU A 88 1.20 -10.46 -1.41
CA LEU A 88 1.95 -10.78 -0.20
C LEU A 88 1.73 -12.25 0.23
N ASP A 89 0.48 -12.71 0.25
CA ASP A 89 0.15 -14.12 0.54
C ASP A 89 0.76 -15.08 -0.47
N CYS A 90 0.81 -14.70 -1.75
CA CYS A 90 1.47 -15.47 -2.79
C CYS A 90 2.99 -15.54 -2.56
N ALA A 91 3.63 -14.41 -2.23
CA ALA A 91 5.06 -14.35 -1.96
C ALA A 91 5.43 -15.25 -0.76
N ILE A 92 4.69 -15.14 0.34
CA ILE A 92 4.88 -15.96 1.54
C ILE A 92 4.70 -17.45 1.25
N ARG A 93 3.63 -17.82 0.54
CA ARG A 93 3.40 -19.22 0.18
C ARG A 93 4.47 -19.76 -0.76
N ARG A 94 4.98 -18.95 -1.69
CA ARG A 94 6.02 -19.35 -2.64
C ARG A 94 7.35 -19.59 -1.92
N HIS A 95 7.72 -18.71 -1.01
CA HIS A 95 8.96 -18.88 -0.23
C HIS A 95 8.89 -20.11 0.68
N ARG A 96 7.78 -20.34 1.39
CA ARG A 96 7.59 -21.56 2.22
C ARG A 96 7.61 -22.88 1.45
N ARG A 97 7.40 -22.87 0.13
CA ARG A 97 7.49 -24.06 -0.73
C ARG A 97 8.90 -24.28 -1.28
N ALA A 98 9.75 -23.25 -1.25
CA ALA A 98 11.11 -23.27 -1.79
C ALA A 98 12.18 -23.54 -0.72
N SER A 99 11.84 -23.29 0.56
CA SER A 99 12.63 -23.65 1.75
C SER A 99 12.29 -25.05 2.25
#